data_AF-A0A3D9ZRL1-F1
#
_entry.id   AF-A0A3D9ZRL1-F1
#
_cell.length_a   1.000
_cell.length_b   1.000
_cell.length_c   1.000
_cell.angle_alpha   90.00
_cell.angle_beta   90.00
_cell.angle_gamma   90.00
#
_symmetry.space_group_name_H-M   'P 1'
#
loop_
_entity.id
_entity.type
_entity.pdbx_description
1 polymer ?
#
loop_
_entity_poly.entity_id
_entity_poly.type
_entity_poly.pdbx_seq_one_letter_code
_entity_poly.pdbx_strand_id
1 'polypeptide(L)'
;MEHIALIATVGSFVGFVVLVELAAAVLPLVIILAFVPPHERAALADLVAATGNNRRLRAGQALGLAVDARRAQRATRARDALASR
;
A
#
# COMPACT_ATOMS: atom_id res chain seq x y z
N MET A 1 -23.83 -27.36 29.12
CA MET A 1 -22.40 -26.98 29.19
C MET A 1 -21.75 -27.06 27.82
N GLU A 2 -21.89 -28.17 27.09
CA GLU A 2 -21.28 -28.37 25.76
C GLU A 2 -21.71 -27.32 24.71
N HIS A 3 -23.00 -26.99 24.61
CA HIS A 3 -23.47 -25.95 23.70
C HIS A 3 -22.95 -24.55 24.04
N ILE A 4 -22.81 -24.23 25.32
CA ILE A 4 -22.27 -22.93 25.78
C ILE A 4 -20.79 -22.83 25.40
N ALA A 5 -20.03 -23.91 25.60
CA ALA A 5 -18.63 -23.98 25.20
C ALA A 5 -18.48 -23.84 23.68
N LEU A 6 -19.30 -24.55 22.90
CA LEU A 6 -19.31 -24.46 21.44
C LEU A 6 -19.58 -23.03 20.96
N ILE A 7 -20.62 -22.38 21.49
CA ILE A 7 -20.99 -21.00 21.13
C ILE A 7 -19.85 -20.04 21.47
N ALA A 8 -19.24 -20.21 22.65
CA ALA A 8 -18.09 -19.39 23.04
C ALA A 8 -16.90 -19.57 22.09
N THR A 9 -16.54 -20.82 21.74
CA THR A 9 -15.44 -21.12 20.83
C THR A 9 -15.68 -20.52 19.44
N VAL A 10 -16.86 -20.72 18.86
CA VAL A 10 -17.21 -20.17 17.54
C VAL A 10 -17.22 -18.64 17.59
N GLY A 11 -17.80 -18.05 18.63
CA GLY A 11 -17.84 -16.61 18.82
C GLY A 11 -16.44 -15.99 18.92
N SER A 12 -15.55 -16.60 19.71
CA SER A 12 -14.15 -16.17 19.83
C SER A 12 -13.39 -16.31 18.52
N PHE A 13 -13.60 -17.41 17.78
CA PHE A 13 -12.97 -17.60 16.48
C PHE A 13 -13.41 -16.53 15.46
N VAL A 14 -14.71 -16.30 15.34
CA VAL A 14 -15.24 -15.24 14.46
C VAL A 14 -14.71 -13.88 14.87
N GLY A 15 -14.70 -13.57 16.17
CA GLY A 15 -14.13 -12.33 16.68
C GLY A 15 -12.65 -12.18 16.32
N PHE A 16 -11.86 -13.23 16.48
CA PHE A 16 -10.45 -13.23 16.09
C PHE A 16 -10.25 -13.00 14.59
N VAL A 17 -11.02 -13.67 13.74
CA VAL A 17 -10.96 -13.46 12.28
C VAL A 17 -11.28 -12.01 11.93
N VAL A 18 -12.33 -11.43 12.51
CA VAL A 18 -12.68 -10.01 12.29
C VAL A 18 -11.56 -9.07 12.72
N LEU A 19 -10.89 -9.34 13.85
CA LEU A 19 -9.75 -8.56 14.30
C LEU A 19 -8.57 -8.65 13.34
N VAL A 20 -8.28 -9.84 12.80
CA VAL A 20 -7.22 -10.04 11.81
C VAL A 20 -7.53 -9.32 10.51
N GLU A 21 -8.76 -9.41 10.01
CA GLU A 21 -9.21 -8.68 8.81
C GLU A 21 -9.08 -7.16 8.99
N LEU A 22 -9.47 -6.65 10.16
CA LEU A 22 -9.32 -5.23 10.48
C LEU A 22 -7.85 -4.81 10.53
N ALA A 23 -6.99 -5.61 11.14
CA ALA A 23 -5.55 -5.37 11.16
C ALA A 23 -4.96 -5.39 9.75
N ALA A 24 -5.36 -6.36 8.92
CA ALA A 24 -4.93 -6.48 7.53
C ALA A 24 -5.39 -5.28 6.68
N ALA A 25 -6.59 -4.75 6.91
CA ALA A 25 -7.11 -3.58 6.22
C ALA A 25 -6.33 -2.30 6.56
N VAL A 26 -5.88 -2.16 7.81
CA VAL A 26 -5.17 -0.96 8.29
C VAL A 26 -3.65 -1.06 8.06
N LEU A 27 -3.10 -2.26 7.93
CA LEU A 27 -1.66 -2.48 7.75
C LEU A 27 -1.02 -1.70 6.58
N PRO A 28 -1.63 -1.62 5.37
CA PRO A 28 -1.08 -0.81 4.27
C PRO A 28 -0.99 0.68 4.63
N LEU A 29 -1.98 1.20 5.36
CA LEU A 29 -1.98 2.58 5.83
C LEU A 29 -0.83 2.83 6.79
N VAL A 30 -0.61 1.92 7.74
CA VAL A 30 0.51 1.99 8.70
C VAL A 30 1.84 1.99 7.97
N ILE A 31 2.02 1.09 6.99
CA ILE A 31 3.25 1.02 6.17
C ILE A 31 3.47 2.36 5.45
N ILE A 32 2.45 2.93 4.81
CA ILE A 32 2.58 4.21 4.11
C ILE A 32 2.94 5.33 5.11
N LEU A 33 2.24 5.41 6.24
CA LEU A 33 2.47 6.47 7.21
C LEU A 33 3.85 6.38 7.86
N ALA A 34 4.35 5.18 8.14
CA ALA A 34 5.63 4.94 8.80
C ALA A 34 6.82 5.11 7.85
N PHE A 35 6.71 4.66 6.59
CA PHE A 35 7.85 4.55 5.68
C PHE A 35 7.86 5.56 4.53
N VAL A 36 6.76 6.30 4.29
CA VAL A 36 6.67 7.27 3.19
C VAL A 36 6.76 8.71 3.72
N PRO A 37 7.78 9.48 3.34
CA PRO A 37 7.91 10.89 3.71
C PRO A 37 6.66 11.70 3.30
N PRO A 38 6.20 12.68 4.10
CA PRO A 38 4.95 13.40 3.84
C PRO A 38 4.83 14.02 2.45
N HIS A 39 5.93 14.55 1.92
CA HIS A 39 5.99 15.20 0.61
C HIS A 39 5.90 14.20 -0.58
N GLU A 40 6.07 12.90 -0.34
CA GLU A 40 5.97 11.87 -1.38
C GLU A 40 4.62 11.15 -1.39
N ARG A 41 3.77 11.37 -0.37
CA ARG A 41 2.48 10.68 -0.21
C ARG A 41 1.48 10.98 -1.33
N ALA A 42 1.48 12.22 -1.83
CA ALA A 42 0.60 12.62 -2.94
C ALA A 42 0.94 11.83 -4.22
N ALA A 43 2.22 11.76 -4.59
CA ALA A 43 2.67 10.98 -5.75
C ALA A 43 2.38 9.48 -5.60
N LEU A 44 2.46 8.95 -4.37
CA LEU A 44 2.07 7.56 -4.10
C LEU A 44 0.56 7.35 -4.23
N ALA A 45 -0.27 8.29 -3.78
CA ALA A 45 -1.72 8.22 -3.94
C ALA A 45 -2.11 8.23 -5.43
N ASP A 46 -1.47 9.08 -6.24
CA ASP A 46 -1.66 9.11 -7.69
C ASP A 46 -1.28 7.76 -8.34
N LEU A 47 -0.18 7.15 -7.89
CA LEU A 47 0.24 5.83 -8.36
C LEU A 47 -0.77 4.74 -8.00
N VAL A 48 -1.23 4.71 -6.75
CA VAL A 48 -2.22 3.74 -6.28
C VAL A 48 -3.54 3.92 -7.02
N ALA A 49 -3.97 5.16 -7.25
CA ALA A 49 -5.16 5.47 -8.04
C ALA A 49 -5.02 5.01 -9.50
N ALA A 50 -3.87 5.25 -10.13
CA ALA A 50 -3.59 4.79 -11.50
C ALA A 50 -3.53 3.26 -11.61
N THR A 51 -3.12 2.57 -10.54
CA THR A 51 -3.02 1.10 -10.49
C THR A 51 -4.35 0.45 -10.09
N GLY A 52 -5.20 1.18 -9.36
CA GLY A 52 -6.33 0.65 -8.61
C GLY A 52 -7.53 0.14 -9.42
N ASN A 53 -7.53 0.26 -10.76
CA ASN A 53 -8.68 -0.13 -11.57
C ASN A 53 -8.50 -1.40 -12.41
N ASN A 54 -7.35 -2.08 -12.33
CA ASN A 54 -7.14 -3.24 -13.20
C ASN A 54 -6.65 -4.46 -12.43
N ARG A 55 -7.62 -5.23 -11.88
CA ARG A 55 -7.40 -6.54 -11.23
C ARG A 55 -6.61 -7.53 -12.09
N ARG A 56 -6.42 -7.26 -13.39
CA ARG A 56 -5.67 -8.10 -14.35
C ARG A 56 -4.31 -7.52 -14.79
N LEU A 57 -4.03 -6.23 -14.57
CA LEU A 57 -2.70 -5.69 -14.87
C LEU A 57 -1.79 -5.89 -13.67
N ARG A 58 -1.14 -7.05 -13.69
CA ARG A 58 0.13 -7.40 -13.04
C ARG A 58 0.75 -6.24 -12.25
N ALA A 59 0.67 -6.30 -10.93
CA ALA A 59 1.33 -5.38 -10.01
C ALA A 59 2.79 -5.05 -10.37
N GLY A 60 3.51 -5.99 -11.02
CA GLY A 60 4.85 -5.77 -11.55
C GLY A 60 4.96 -4.76 -12.70
N GLN A 61 3.99 -4.67 -13.60
CA GLN A 61 3.99 -3.65 -14.66
C GLN A 61 3.72 -2.25 -14.09
N ALA A 62 2.80 -2.15 -13.12
CA ALA A 62 2.56 -0.90 -12.42
C ALA A 62 3.78 -0.45 -11.61
N LEU A 63 4.47 -1.37 -10.94
CA LEU A 63 5.74 -1.09 -10.27
C LEU A 63 6.83 -0.65 -11.25
N GLY A 64 6.91 -1.30 -12.42
CA GLY A 64 7.85 -0.93 -13.48
C GLY A 64 7.63 0.50 -13.96
N LEU A 65 6.39 0.87 -14.27
CA LEU A 65 6.02 2.23 -14.66
C LEU A 65 6.32 3.25 -13.56
N ALA A 66 6.07 2.89 -12.30
CA ALA A 66 6.40 3.73 -11.15
C ALA A 66 7.91 3.99 -11.05
N VAL A 67 8.72 2.94 -11.22
CA VAL A 67 10.18 3.01 -11.15
C VAL A 67 10.74 3.80 -12.33
N ASP A 68 10.23 3.58 -13.55
CA ASP A 68 10.66 4.30 -14.74
C ASP A 68 10.35 5.80 -14.65
N ALA A 69 9.15 6.16 -14.19
CA ALA A 69 8.80 7.55 -13.94
C ALA A 69 9.73 8.21 -12.92
N ARG A 70 10.06 7.49 -11.83
CA ARG A 70 10.97 7.99 -10.79
C ARG A 70 12.41 8.08 -11.28
N ARG A 71 12.83 7.20 -12.18
CA ARG A 71 14.14 7.24 -12.82
C ARG A 71 14.26 8.43 -13.77
N ALA A 72 13.22 8.70 -14.55
CA ALA A 72 13.16 9.85 -15.45
C ALA A 72 13.25 11.18 -14.66
N GLN A 73 12.49 11.32 -13.57
CA GLN A 73 12.53 12.53 -12.72
C GLN A 73 13.91 12.78 -12.10
N ARG A 74 14.61 11.72 -11.67
CA ARG A 74 15.99 11.85 -11.17
C ARG A 74 16.96 12.29 -12.27
N ALA A 75 16.80 11.77 -13.49
CA ALA A 75 17.63 12.17 -14.62
C ALA A 75 17.41 13.64 -15.00
N THR A 76 16.16 14.13 -14.96
CA THR A 76 15.86 15.55 -15.21
C THR A 76 16.47 16.45 -14.14
N ARG A 77 16.28 16.14 -12.86
CA ARG A 77 16.88 16.92 -11.76
C ARG A 77 18.41 16.95 -11.80
N ALA A 78 19.05 15.84 -12.20
CA ALA A 78 20.50 15.80 -12.36
C ALA A 78 20.97 16.70 -13.51
N ARG A 79 20.20 16.78 -14.61
CA ARG A 79 20.48 17.72 -15.71
C ARG A 79 20.30 19.17 -15.29
N ASP A 80 19.23 19.48 -14.57
CA ASP A 80 18.98 20.85 -14.09
C ASP A 80 20.08 21.31 -13.12
N ALA A 81 20.56 20.42 -12.24
CA ALA A 81 21.67 20.69 -11.33
C ALA A 81 23.02 20.91 -12.03
N LEU A 82 23.22 20.27 -13.21
CA LEU A 82 24.39 20.49 -14.05
C LEU A 82 24.28 21.78 -14.88
N ALA A 83 23.06 22.19 -15.26
CA ALA A 83 22.82 23.43 -16.00
C ALA A 83 22.87 24.69 -15.12
N SER A 84 22.70 24.56 -13.81
CA SER A 84 22.81 25.65 -12.83
C SER A 84 24.24 25.90 -12.31
N ARG A 85 25.25 25.24 -12.88
CA ARG A 85 26.66 25.34 -12.50
C ARG A 85 27.46 26.00 -13.62
#